data_AF-A0A564U939-F1
#
_entry.id   AF-A0A564U939-F1
#
_cell.length_a   1.000
_cell.length_b   1.000
_cell.length_c   1.000
_cell.angle_alpha   90.00
_cell.angle_beta   90.00
_cell.angle_gamma   90.00
#
_symmetry.space_group_name_H-M   'P 1'
#
loop_
_entity.id
_entity.type
_entity.pdbx_description
1 polymer ?
#
loop_
_entity_poly.entity_id
_entity_poly.type
_entity_poly.pdbx_seq_one_letter_code
_entity_poly.pdbx_strand_id
1 'polypeptide(L)'
;MKKIVLALAFVLLESFMLSGCSKDEILDHYNNIVQSAGAIELTGKSSLEGTKEKGIDDYTGTYTADYENFSDTEYLFGGTSIKREAGKELSIDCTLEVTEGTAKVFWISGSDKAVTLIETTGTYSDTITLPDGGNYIGIECENFTGNIELNIE
;
A
#
# COMPACT_ATOMS: atom_id res chain seq x y z
N MET A 1 16.43 -43.16 -38.65
CA MET A 1 17.08 -41.81 -38.59
C MET A 1 16.14 -40.68 -39.06
N LYS A 2 15.60 -40.70 -40.29
CA LYS A 2 14.74 -39.61 -40.80
C LYS A 2 13.46 -39.30 -39.98
N LYS A 3 12.80 -40.31 -39.40
CA LYS A 3 11.57 -40.11 -38.59
C LYS A 3 11.80 -39.53 -37.20
N ILE A 4 12.95 -39.82 -36.59
CA ILE A 4 13.32 -39.32 -35.25
C ILE A 4 13.76 -37.86 -35.32
N VAL A 5 14.49 -37.48 -36.37
CA VAL A 5 14.88 -36.09 -36.64
C VAL A 5 13.64 -35.21 -36.87
N LEU A 6 12.62 -35.73 -37.57
CA LEU A 6 11.38 -35.01 -37.82
C LEU A 6 10.54 -34.83 -36.55
N ALA A 7 10.48 -35.85 -35.68
CA ALA A 7 9.78 -35.75 -34.40
C ALA A 7 10.48 -34.79 -33.43
N LEU A 8 11.81 -34.79 -33.37
CA LEU A 8 12.60 -33.83 -32.60
C LEU A 8 12.45 -32.39 -33.16
N ALA A 9 12.35 -32.23 -34.47
CA ALA A 9 12.08 -30.94 -35.09
C ALA A 9 10.68 -30.42 -34.72
N PHE A 10 9.66 -31.28 -34.67
CA PHE A 10 8.30 -30.90 -34.23
C PHE A 10 8.26 -30.50 -32.74
N VAL A 11 8.92 -31.24 -31.86
CA VAL A 11 9.01 -30.90 -30.42
C VAL A 11 9.77 -29.58 -30.20
N LEU A 12 10.80 -29.30 -31.01
CA LEU A 12 11.51 -28.02 -30.97
C LEU A 12 10.67 -26.87 -31.54
N LEU A 13 9.89 -27.09 -32.60
CA LEU A 13 8.98 -26.07 -33.16
C LEU A 13 7.79 -25.76 -32.24
N GLU A 14 7.28 -26.73 -31.48
CA GLU A 14 6.22 -26.51 -30.49
C GLU A 14 6.71 -25.71 -29.28
N SER A 15 8.00 -25.80 -28.94
CA SER A 15 8.59 -24.99 -27.85
C SER A 15 8.73 -23.50 -28.17
N PHE A 16 8.59 -23.10 -29.44
CA PHE A 16 8.57 -21.70 -29.87
C PHE A 16 7.17 -21.04 -29.80
N MET A 17 6.13 -21.78 -29.40
CA MET A 17 4.77 -21.23 -29.24
C MET A 17 4.49 -20.70 -27.81
N LEU A 18 5.51 -20.63 -26.94
CA LEU A 18 5.39 -20.07 -25.58
C LEU A 18 6.16 -18.76 -25.38
N SER A 19 6.78 -18.19 -26.42
CA SER A 19 7.51 -16.91 -26.30
C SER A 19 6.59 -15.71 -26.55
N GLY A 20 5.53 -15.61 -25.77
CA GLY A 20 4.48 -14.61 -25.97
C GLY A 20 4.11 -13.81 -24.73
N CYS A 21 4.75 -13.99 -23.57
CA CYS A 21 4.50 -13.04 -22.49
C CYS A 21 5.08 -11.68 -22.89
N SER A 22 4.18 -10.71 -23.06
CA SER A 22 4.60 -9.32 -23.25
C SER A 22 5.36 -8.87 -21.99
N LYS A 23 6.23 -7.86 -22.16
CA LYS A 23 6.90 -7.23 -21.01
C LYS A 23 5.88 -6.78 -19.96
N ASP A 24 4.71 -6.34 -20.42
CA ASP A 24 3.63 -5.86 -19.56
C ASP A 24 2.98 -7.00 -18.77
N GLU A 25 2.76 -8.17 -19.39
CA GLU A 25 2.23 -9.35 -18.66
C GLU A 25 3.18 -9.85 -17.56
N ILE A 26 4.49 -9.85 -17.81
CA ILE A 26 5.50 -10.22 -16.80
C ILE A 26 5.51 -9.20 -15.67
N LEU A 27 5.43 -7.92 -16.01
CA LEU A 27 5.42 -6.84 -15.04
C LEU A 27 4.16 -6.91 -14.17
N ASP A 28 2.98 -7.16 -14.75
CA ASP A 28 1.73 -7.29 -14.03
C ASP A 28 1.76 -8.48 -13.06
N HIS A 29 2.29 -9.62 -13.50
CA HIS A 29 2.45 -10.79 -12.64
C HIS A 29 3.37 -10.49 -11.45
N TYR A 30 4.50 -9.82 -11.70
CA TYR A 30 5.42 -9.43 -10.64
C TYR A 30 4.79 -8.41 -9.68
N ASN A 31 4.07 -7.41 -10.22
CA ASN A 31 3.37 -6.38 -9.45
C ASN A 31 2.36 -7.00 -8.48
N ASN A 32 1.59 -8.00 -8.94
CA ASN A 32 0.64 -8.73 -8.10
C ASN A 32 1.33 -9.48 -6.94
N ILE A 33 2.48 -10.10 -7.22
CA ILE A 33 3.26 -10.82 -6.18
C ILE A 33 3.76 -9.84 -5.12
N VAL A 34 4.40 -8.74 -5.54
CA VAL A 34 4.95 -7.78 -4.57
C VAL A 34 3.84 -7.09 -3.79
N GLN A 35 2.75 -6.65 -4.44
CA GLN A 35 1.60 -6.03 -3.78
C GLN A 35 1.01 -6.92 -2.71
N SER A 36 0.89 -8.23 -2.99
CA SER A 36 0.40 -9.21 -2.01
C SER A 36 1.27 -9.26 -0.76
N ALA A 37 2.59 -9.13 -0.91
CA ALA A 37 3.50 -9.05 0.23
C ALA A 37 3.41 -7.69 0.94
N GLY A 38 3.20 -6.59 0.21
CA GLY A 38 3.04 -5.26 0.78
C GLY A 38 1.77 -5.11 1.62
N ALA A 39 0.68 -5.75 1.21
CA ALA A 39 -0.58 -5.73 1.97
C ALA A 39 -0.47 -6.39 3.36
N ILE A 40 0.55 -7.23 3.60
CA ILE A 40 0.80 -7.85 4.91
C ILE A 40 1.30 -6.82 5.93
N GLU A 41 1.93 -5.74 5.46
CA GLU A 41 2.40 -4.66 6.33
C GLU A 41 1.22 -3.84 6.88
N LEU A 42 0.06 -3.85 6.22
CA LEU A 42 -1.13 -3.16 6.68
C LEU A 42 -1.69 -3.82 7.93
N THR A 43 -2.12 -3.02 8.90
CA THR A 43 -2.80 -3.52 10.09
C THR A 43 -4.06 -4.26 9.68
N GLY A 44 -4.16 -5.52 10.12
CA GLY A 44 -5.28 -6.38 9.78
C GLY A 44 -6.60 -5.80 10.28
N LYS A 45 -7.69 -5.97 9.51
CA LYS A 45 -9.01 -5.38 9.81
C LYS A 45 -9.51 -5.65 11.24
N SER A 46 -9.24 -6.83 11.81
CA SER A 46 -9.66 -7.18 13.17
C SER A 46 -8.80 -6.57 14.28
N SER A 47 -7.65 -6.00 13.92
CA SER A 47 -6.68 -5.37 14.80
C SER A 47 -6.70 -3.85 14.69
N LEU A 48 -7.54 -3.30 13.80
CA LEU A 48 -7.76 -1.87 13.72
C LEU A 48 -8.66 -1.41 14.87
N GLU A 49 -8.31 -0.29 15.49
CA GLU A 49 -9.18 0.39 16.46
C GLU A 49 -10.37 1.06 15.75
N GLY A 50 -10.14 1.51 14.50
CA GLY A 50 -11.11 2.25 13.71
C GLY A 50 -11.83 1.46 12.61
N THR A 51 -12.69 2.17 11.90
CA THR A 51 -13.34 1.72 10.68
C THR A 51 -12.55 2.19 9.46
N LYS A 52 -12.06 1.23 8.67
CA LYS A 52 -11.42 1.47 7.37
C LYS A 52 -12.37 1.08 6.23
N GLU A 53 -12.68 2.02 5.34
CA GLU A 53 -13.32 1.74 4.06
C GLU A 53 -12.29 1.83 2.94
N LYS A 54 -12.17 0.76 2.15
CA LYS A 54 -11.21 0.71 1.03
C LYS A 54 -11.76 1.49 -0.16
N GLY A 55 -10.90 2.32 -0.77
CA GLY A 55 -11.16 2.99 -2.04
C GLY A 55 -10.94 2.05 -3.23
N ILE A 56 -10.35 2.58 -4.30
CA ILE A 56 -10.11 1.83 -5.54
C ILE A 56 -9.01 0.77 -5.38
N ASP A 57 -8.10 0.98 -4.43
CA ASP A 57 -6.96 0.10 -4.11
C ASP A 57 -6.54 0.25 -2.65
N ASP A 58 -5.44 -0.38 -2.23
CA ASP A 58 -4.98 -0.36 -0.84
C ASP A 58 -4.36 0.98 -0.40
N TYR A 59 -4.17 1.94 -1.33
CA TYR A 59 -3.63 3.27 -1.03
C TYR A 59 -4.72 4.31 -0.73
N THR A 60 -5.97 4.03 -1.12
CA THR A 60 -7.07 5.01 -1.08
C THR A 60 -8.22 4.52 -0.21
N GLY A 61 -9.05 5.44 0.24
CA GLY A 61 -10.21 5.18 1.07
C GLY A 61 -10.29 6.09 2.29
N THR A 62 -11.11 5.70 3.25
CA THR A 62 -11.33 6.45 4.49
C THR A 62 -10.98 5.62 5.71
N TYR A 63 -10.49 6.29 6.75
CA TYR A 63 -10.26 5.71 8.06
C TYR A 63 -10.75 6.66 9.14
N THR A 64 -11.58 6.16 10.03
CA THR A 64 -12.05 6.89 11.21
C THR A 64 -11.86 6.05 12.46
N ALA A 65 -11.33 6.64 13.53
CA ALA A 65 -11.16 5.96 14.80
C ALA A 65 -11.31 6.92 15.97
N ASP A 66 -11.89 6.41 17.06
CA ASP A 66 -11.90 7.02 18.38
C ASP A 66 -11.00 6.16 19.28
N TYR A 67 -9.84 6.69 19.68
CA TYR A 67 -8.87 5.97 20.50
C TYR A 67 -9.09 6.25 21.99
N GLU A 68 -8.91 5.22 22.82
CA GLU A 68 -8.93 5.30 24.28
C GLU A 68 -7.67 4.66 24.85
N ASN A 69 -6.72 5.48 25.31
CA ASN A 69 -5.44 5.06 25.89
C ASN A 69 -4.67 4.01 25.03
N PHE A 70 -4.58 4.26 23.72
CA PHE A 70 -3.94 3.36 22.75
C PHE A 70 -2.43 3.61 22.61
N SER A 71 -1.65 2.53 22.51
CA SER A 71 -0.18 2.57 22.44
C SER A 71 0.35 1.51 21.48
N ASP A 72 0.18 1.74 20.18
CA ASP A 72 0.77 0.94 19.12
C ASP A 72 0.85 1.76 17.82
N THR A 73 1.27 1.13 16.73
CA THR A 73 1.24 1.69 15.37
C THR A 73 0.22 0.97 14.51
N GLU A 74 -0.59 1.73 13.78
CA GLU A 74 -1.48 1.21 12.75
C GLU A 74 -1.02 1.64 11.35
N TYR A 75 -0.79 0.67 10.47
CA TYR A 75 -0.52 0.89 9.05
C TYR A 75 -1.84 0.85 8.29
N LEU A 76 -2.31 2.02 7.87
CA LEU A 76 -3.68 2.23 7.41
C LEU A 76 -3.80 2.02 5.91
N PHE A 77 -2.95 2.64 5.10
CA PHE A 77 -3.01 2.57 3.64
C PHE A 77 -1.62 2.36 3.07
N GLY A 78 -1.53 1.67 1.93
CA GLY A 78 -0.25 1.45 1.29
C GLY A 78 -0.09 0.13 0.57
N GLY A 79 1.13 -0.10 0.11
CA GLY A 79 1.54 -1.30 -0.59
C GLY A 79 2.84 -1.09 -1.34
N THR A 80 3.21 -2.07 -2.17
CA THR A 80 4.49 -2.14 -2.89
C THR A 80 4.34 -2.13 -4.41
N SER A 81 3.25 -1.54 -4.89
CA SER A 81 2.96 -1.43 -6.33
C SER A 81 4.12 -0.77 -7.07
N ILE A 82 4.66 -1.46 -8.06
CA ILE A 82 5.63 -0.88 -9.00
C ILE A 82 4.91 0.00 -10.02
N LYS A 83 3.71 -0.42 -10.43
CA LYS A 83 2.83 0.34 -11.30
C LYS A 83 1.43 0.36 -10.70
N ARG A 84 1.01 1.52 -10.23
CA ARG A 84 -0.37 1.78 -9.77
C ARG A 84 -1.17 2.31 -10.96
N GLU A 85 -2.25 1.62 -11.32
CA GLU A 85 -3.07 1.98 -12.50
C GLU A 85 -3.77 3.35 -12.34
N ALA A 86 -4.08 3.74 -11.12
CA ALA A 86 -4.65 5.05 -10.79
C ALA A 86 -3.63 6.20 -10.78
N GLY A 87 -2.37 5.94 -11.15
CA GLY A 87 -1.28 6.91 -11.09
C GLY A 87 -0.60 6.98 -9.72
N LYS A 88 0.35 7.90 -9.60
CA LYS A 88 1.25 8.02 -8.42
C LYS A 88 0.85 9.10 -7.44
N GLU A 89 -0.04 10.00 -7.82
CA GLU A 89 -0.52 11.05 -6.92
C GLU A 89 -1.52 10.45 -5.93
N LEU A 90 -1.41 10.85 -4.66
CA LEU A 90 -2.41 10.62 -3.62
C LEU A 90 -2.73 11.96 -2.96
N SER A 91 -4.00 12.33 -2.94
CA SER A 91 -4.50 13.46 -2.15
C SER A 91 -4.82 12.96 -0.75
N ILE A 92 -4.27 13.59 0.28
CA ILE A 92 -4.44 13.20 1.68
C ILE A 92 -5.11 14.33 2.42
N ASP A 93 -6.26 14.05 3.03
CA ASP A 93 -6.93 14.94 3.97
C ASP A 93 -7.04 14.24 5.32
N CYS A 94 -6.53 14.85 6.38
CA CYS A 94 -6.54 14.29 7.72
C CYS A 94 -7.00 15.33 8.74
N THR A 95 -7.91 14.94 9.62
CA THR A 95 -8.21 15.66 10.86
C THR A 95 -7.75 14.80 12.03
N LEU A 96 -6.95 15.38 12.92
CA LEU A 96 -6.49 14.74 14.14
C LEU A 96 -6.94 15.60 15.32
N GLU A 97 -7.55 14.99 16.33
CA GLU A 97 -7.86 15.63 17.59
C GLU A 97 -7.20 14.85 18.73
N VAL A 98 -6.29 15.52 19.43
CA VAL A 98 -5.56 14.96 20.57
C VAL A 98 -6.15 15.47 21.88
N THR A 99 -6.67 14.56 22.70
CA THR A 99 -7.14 14.85 24.06
C THR A 99 -6.06 14.55 25.09
N GLU A 100 -5.44 13.37 25.01
CA GLU A 100 -4.32 12.94 25.87
C GLU A 100 -3.30 12.10 25.09
N GLY A 101 -2.07 11.99 25.62
CA GLY A 101 -0.99 11.25 24.99
C GLY A 101 -0.43 11.92 23.73
N THR A 102 0.15 11.11 22.85
CA THR A 102 0.67 11.58 21.55
C THR A 102 0.23 10.69 20.41
N ALA A 103 -0.06 11.29 19.26
CA ALA A 103 -0.32 10.60 18.01
C ALA A 103 0.47 11.28 16.88
N LYS A 104 1.03 10.49 15.97
CA LYS A 104 1.75 10.96 14.79
C LYS A 104 1.26 10.21 13.56
N VAL A 105 0.56 10.91 12.68
CA VAL A 105 0.23 10.42 11.35
C VAL A 105 1.44 10.61 10.45
N PHE A 106 1.88 9.54 9.78
CA PHE A 106 3.10 9.52 9.00
C PHE A 106 2.91 8.87 7.64
N TRP A 107 3.81 9.20 6.73
CA TRP A 107 4.05 8.49 5.48
C TRP A 107 5.49 7.97 5.45
N ILE A 108 5.69 6.71 5.09
CA ILE A 108 7.02 6.10 4.91
C ILE A 108 7.14 5.48 3.53
N SER A 109 8.31 5.67 2.91
CA SER A 109 8.66 5.05 1.63
C SER A 109 9.91 4.19 1.76
N GLY A 110 9.80 2.92 1.39
CA GLY A 110 10.90 1.95 1.41
C GLY A 110 11.62 1.92 2.77
N SER A 111 12.93 2.16 2.75
CA SER A 111 13.79 2.22 3.94
C SER A 111 14.06 3.65 4.43
N ASP A 112 13.35 4.64 3.88
CA ASP A 112 13.55 6.02 4.24
C ASP A 112 12.97 6.32 5.63
N LYS A 113 13.34 7.48 6.19
CA LYS A 113 12.74 7.96 7.43
C LYS A 113 11.29 8.36 7.17
N ALA A 114 10.40 7.99 8.08
CA ALA A 114 9.00 8.41 8.03
C ALA A 114 8.90 9.95 8.03
N VAL A 115 8.05 10.46 7.14
CA VAL A 115 7.64 11.86 7.05
C VAL A 115 6.42 12.05 7.94
N THR A 116 6.49 12.99 8.88
CA THR A 116 5.34 13.39 9.68
C THR A 116 4.37 14.20 8.83
N LEU A 117 3.11 13.77 8.76
CA LEU A 117 2.01 14.51 8.11
C LEU A 117 1.35 15.45 9.14
N ILE A 118 0.94 14.91 10.28
CA ILE A 118 0.37 15.68 11.40
C ILE A 118 0.62 14.96 12.73
N GLU A 119 0.96 15.71 13.79
CA GLU A 119 1.24 15.16 15.13
C GLU A 119 0.64 15.99 16.29
N THR A 120 -0.21 16.96 15.95
CA THR A 120 -0.94 17.81 16.90
C THR A 120 -2.36 18.00 16.43
N THR A 121 -3.28 18.38 17.33
CA THR A 121 -4.67 18.71 16.97
C THR A 121 -4.74 19.69 15.81
N GLY A 122 -5.49 19.36 14.76
CA GLY A 122 -5.66 20.19 13.58
C GLY A 122 -6.01 19.39 12.34
N THR A 123 -5.84 20.04 11.18
CA THR A 123 -6.06 19.43 9.88
C THR A 123 -4.77 19.46 9.04
N TYR A 124 -4.61 18.44 8.21
CA TYR A 124 -3.57 18.32 7.19
C TYR A 124 -4.23 18.06 5.85
N SER A 125 -3.75 18.73 4.80
CA SER A 125 -4.19 18.51 3.44
C SER A 125 -3.00 18.72 2.51
N ASP A 126 -2.59 17.69 1.79
CA ASP A 126 -1.50 17.76 0.80
C ASP A 126 -1.62 16.64 -0.25
N THR A 127 -0.90 16.79 -1.35
CA THR A 127 -0.75 15.75 -2.36
C THR A 127 0.66 15.18 -2.33
N ILE A 128 0.80 13.86 -2.22
CA ILE A 128 2.09 13.18 -2.31
C ILE A 128 2.21 12.42 -3.64
N THR A 129 3.43 12.39 -4.19
CA THR A 129 3.77 11.54 -5.33
C THR A 129 4.48 10.29 -4.84
N LEU A 130 3.90 9.12 -5.09
CA LEU A 130 4.46 7.83 -4.72
C LEU A 130 5.75 7.54 -5.51
N PRO A 131 6.92 7.42 -4.84
CA PRO A 131 8.11 6.85 -5.45
C PRO A 131 7.94 5.34 -5.68
N ASP A 132 8.85 4.76 -6.45
CA ASP A 132 8.86 3.31 -6.67
C ASP A 132 9.19 2.58 -5.36
N GLY A 133 8.42 1.53 -5.05
CA GLY A 133 8.64 0.69 -3.88
C GLY A 133 7.47 0.67 -2.91
N GLY A 134 7.75 0.21 -1.68
CA GLY A 134 6.78 0.17 -0.59
C GLY A 134 6.46 1.59 -0.12
N ASN A 135 5.19 1.93 -0.04
CA ASN A 135 4.73 3.21 0.49
C ASN A 135 3.57 2.95 1.43
N TYR A 136 3.64 3.51 2.64
CA TYR A 136 2.64 3.28 3.68
C TYR A 136 2.34 4.54 4.45
N ILE A 137 1.06 4.73 4.75
CA ILE A 137 0.53 5.78 5.60
C ILE A 137 -0.03 5.11 6.85
N GLY A 138 0.35 5.62 8.00
CA GLY A 138 -0.03 5.06 9.28
C GLY A 138 -0.09 6.10 10.39
N ILE A 139 -0.47 5.65 11.58
CA ILE A 139 -0.52 6.44 12.80
C ILE A 139 0.25 5.70 13.90
N GLU A 140 1.19 6.39 14.54
CA GLU A 140 1.94 5.91 15.70
C GLU A 140 1.43 6.62 16.96
N CYS A 141 1.08 5.88 17.99
CA CYS A 141 0.45 6.38 19.21
C CYS A 141 1.22 6.00 20.48
N GLU A 142 1.21 6.89 21.48
CA GLU A 142 1.69 6.62 22.84
C GLU A 142 0.69 7.16 23.87
N ASN A 143 0.00 6.25 24.56
CA ASN A 143 -1.08 6.50 25.52
C ASN A 143 -2.14 7.47 24.96
N PHE A 144 -2.46 7.32 23.68
CA PHE A 144 -3.28 8.25 22.93
C PHE A 144 -4.76 8.10 23.25
N THR A 145 -5.40 9.23 23.56
CA THR A 145 -6.86 9.36 23.60
C THR A 145 -7.25 10.54 22.72
N GLY A 146 -8.16 10.32 21.78
CA GLY A 146 -8.50 11.30 20.75
C GLY A 146 -9.14 10.63 19.54
N ASN A 147 -9.31 11.37 18.45
CA ASN A 147 -9.91 10.84 17.22
C ASN A 147 -9.15 11.25 15.96
N ILE A 148 -9.30 10.43 14.94
CA ILE A 148 -8.78 10.68 13.59
C ILE A 148 -9.87 10.49 12.56
N GLU A 149 -9.85 11.35 11.54
CA GLU A 149 -10.55 11.16 10.26
C GLU A 149 -9.53 11.36 9.15
N LEU A 150 -9.27 10.31 8.37
CA LEU A 150 -8.30 10.29 7.28
C LEU A 150 -9.00 9.88 5.98
N ASN A 151 -8.86 10.69 4.94
CA ASN A 151 -9.34 10.44 3.59
C ASN A 151 -8.16 10.48 2.60
N ILE A 152 -8.08 9.48 1.71
CA ILE A 152 -7.05 9.41 0.67
C ILE A 152 -7.68 9.08 -0.68
N GLU A 153 -7.39 9.91 -1.69
CA GLU A 153 -7.88 9.81 -3.07
C GLU A 153 -6.75 9.64 -4.10
#